data_AF-A0A2K9NWE6-F1
#
_entry.id   AF-A0A2K9NWE6-F1
#
_cell.length_a   1.000
_cell.length_b   1.000
_cell.length_c   1.000
_cell.angle_alpha   90.00
_cell.angle_beta   90.00
_cell.angle_gamma   90.00
#
_symmetry.space_group_name_H-M   'P 1'
#
loop_
_entity.id
_entity.type
_entity.pdbx_description
1 polymer ?
#
loop_
_entity_poly.entity_id
_entity_poly.type
_entity_poly.pdbx_seq_one_letter_code
_entity_poly.pdbx_strand_id
1 'polypeptide(L)'
;MKQLMLALGLLSAFNAFASTVDGYSLPITGIQTEENFTLNAVQTRTEYRNETVARTCFRTVFDGYQTVCRQEPETYCYEDHMSRRICSTRYVNRCSSEARYRQEAYTCYQTISVPYEVPSNNVKANVKVKVTNTPGVLAPHNSCNLNSTLEGSSFRVNASCSEFIVLAKQSADESRVGDTVIQNRVLDLTLIDAKKLTAPVKGGIGEMRLEGQTLVLRTGDLTKNSNFSLKLFVERRKLLGSDDTLINRNLAPSEYSFEKTGEDFGLVKINLSSLVGGINTKKKHVIRVNLNVAADLTGALNTSLPSLSAEESITVND
;
A
#
# COMPACT_ATOMS: atom_id res chain seq x y z
N MET A 1 30.60 14.98 -11.00
CA MET A 1 29.28 14.29 -11.07
C MET A 1 28.39 14.69 -9.89
N LYS A 2 27.91 15.95 -9.83
CA LYS A 2 27.05 16.42 -8.72
C LYS A 2 26.00 17.47 -9.12
N GLN A 3 25.73 17.65 -10.42
CA GLN A 3 24.79 18.66 -10.93
C GLN A 3 23.62 18.12 -11.77
N LEU A 4 23.40 16.79 -11.79
CA LEU A 4 22.34 16.17 -12.62
C LEU A 4 21.09 15.72 -11.85
N MET A 5 20.91 16.14 -10.59
CA MET A 5 19.78 15.72 -9.74
C MET A 5 18.72 16.81 -9.51
N LEU A 6 18.87 18.01 -10.09
CA LEU A 6 17.92 19.13 -9.87
C LEU A 6 16.86 19.29 -10.98
N ALA A 7 16.99 18.60 -12.11
CA ALA A 7 16.09 18.77 -13.26
C ALA A 7 14.93 17.76 -13.32
N LEU A 8 14.85 16.80 -12.39
CA LEU A 8 13.79 15.76 -12.38
C LEU A 8 12.64 16.08 -11.39
N GLY A 9 12.68 17.23 -10.72
CA GLY A 9 11.65 17.67 -9.76
C GLY A 9 10.56 18.59 -10.32
N LEU A 10 10.64 18.98 -11.59
CA LEU A 10 9.72 19.95 -12.22
C LEU A 10 8.72 19.35 -13.22
N LEU A 11 8.69 18.01 -13.38
CA LEU A 11 7.76 17.29 -14.25
C LEU A 11 6.62 16.58 -13.49
N SER A 12 6.51 16.78 -12.18
CA SER A 12 5.43 16.25 -11.34
C SER A 12 4.36 17.28 -10.97
N ALA A 13 4.27 18.41 -11.68
CA ALA A 13 3.06 19.22 -11.72
C ALA A 13 2.02 18.55 -12.63
N PHE A 14 1.68 17.29 -12.36
CA PHE A 14 0.44 16.73 -12.86
C PHE A 14 -0.67 17.49 -12.15
N ASN A 15 -1.30 18.36 -12.92
CA ASN A 15 -2.54 19.07 -12.62
C ASN A 15 -3.37 18.34 -11.55
N ALA A 16 -3.46 18.91 -10.36
CA ALA A 16 -4.48 18.54 -9.40
C ALA A 16 -5.80 19.11 -9.93
N PHE A 17 -6.43 18.34 -10.82
CA PHE A 17 -7.77 18.56 -11.37
C PHE A 17 -8.78 18.23 -10.27
N ALA A 18 -9.67 19.16 -9.91
CA ALA A 18 -10.39 19.06 -8.63
C ALA A 18 -11.89 19.20 -8.82
N SER A 19 -12.57 18.05 -8.88
CA SER A 19 -13.96 17.99 -8.40
C SER A 19 -14.03 18.62 -7.00
N THR A 20 -15.11 19.33 -6.69
CA THR A 20 -15.19 19.97 -5.38
C THR A 20 -15.31 18.90 -4.29
N VAL A 21 -14.71 19.17 -3.13
CA VAL A 21 -14.73 18.28 -1.98
C VAL A 21 -15.56 18.93 -0.89
N ASP A 22 -16.51 18.19 -0.34
CA ASP A 22 -17.25 18.55 0.87
C ASP A 22 -17.13 17.44 1.90
N GLY A 23 -17.09 17.81 3.18
CA GLY A 23 -16.78 16.89 4.26
C GLY A 23 -17.54 17.21 5.53
N TYR A 24 -17.93 16.16 6.26
CA TYR A 24 -18.62 16.27 7.53
C TYR A 24 -18.02 15.30 8.54
N SER A 25 -17.79 15.78 9.76
CA SER A 25 -17.27 14.98 10.87
C SER A 25 -18.35 14.83 11.93
N LEU A 26 -18.79 13.60 12.14
CA LEU A 26 -19.84 13.24 13.08
C LEU A 26 -19.21 12.62 14.34
N PRO A 27 -19.29 13.27 15.52
CA PRO A 27 -18.84 12.67 16.77
C PRO A 27 -19.80 11.55 17.22
N ILE A 28 -19.28 10.34 17.42
CA ILE A 28 -20.06 9.21 17.93
C ILE A 28 -20.01 9.24 19.46
N THR A 29 -21.03 9.84 20.07
CA THR A 29 -21.21 9.90 21.53
C THR A 29 -22.03 8.73 22.08
N GLY A 30 -22.66 7.95 21.18
CA GLY A 30 -23.60 6.85 21.40
C GLY A 30 -24.79 7.10 22.32
N ILE A 31 -25.09 8.38 22.58
CA ILE A 31 -26.42 8.83 23.02
C ILE A 31 -27.35 8.94 21.79
N GLN A 32 -26.80 9.42 20.67
CA GLN A 32 -27.51 9.52 19.40
C GLN A 32 -27.45 8.19 18.66
N THR A 33 -28.61 7.63 18.36
CA THR A 33 -28.77 6.40 17.58
C THR A 33 -28.92 6.65 16.09
N GLU A 34 -29.24 7.89 15.70
CA GLU A 34 -29.44 8.29 14.31
C GLU A 34 -29.03 9.74 14.09
N GLU A 35 -28.31 10.00 12.99
CA GLU A 35 -27.99 11.34 12.54
C GLU A 35 -28.09 11.45 11.01
N ASN A 36 -28.55 12.61 10.53
CA ASN A 36 -28.72 12.88 9.11
C ASN A 36 -27.99 14.16 8.75
N PHE A 37 -27.20 14.14 7.68
CA PHE A 37 -26.54 15.33 7.13
C PHE A 37 -26.49 15.25 5.61
N THR A 38 -26.05 16.34 5.00
CA THR A 38 -25.96 16.47 3.54
C THR A 38 -24.59 16.98 3.16
N LEU A 39 -24.00 16.37 2.14
CA LEU A 39 -22.78 16.85 1.48
C LEU A 39 -23.10 17.28 0.05
N ASN A 40 -22.42 18.30 -0.44
CA ASN A 40 -22.60 18.83 -1.79
C ASN A 40 -21.27 18.91 -2.53
N ALA A 41 -21.22 18.37 -3.73
CA ALA A 41 -20.05 18.45 -4.59
C ALA A 41 -20.45 18.75 -6.04
N VAL A 42 -19.48 19.18 -6.85
CA VAL A 42 -19.61 19.35 -8.29
C VAL A 42 -18.69 18.33 -8.94
N GLN A 43 -19.27 17.48 -9.78
CA GLN A 43 -18.52 16.54 -10.61
C GLN A 43 -18.04 17.27 -11.86
N THR A 44 -16.73 17.24 -12.09
CA THR A 44 -16.09 17.74 -13.32
C THR A 44 -15.83 16.60 -14.30
N ARG A 45 -15.76 16.94 -15.59
CA ARG A 45 -15.23 16.04 -16.63
C ARG A 45 -14.11 16.74 -17.37
N THR A 46 -13.16 15.95 -17.87
CA THR A 46 -12.07 16.47 -18.71
C THR A 46 -12.52 16.57 -20.16
N GLU A 47 -12.36 17.75 -20.73
CA GLU A 47 -12.48 18.00 -22.16
C GLU A 47 -11.13 18.43 -22.72
N TYR A 48 -10.99 18.39 -24.05
CA TYR A 48 -9.75 18.72 -24.73
C TYR A 48 -9.99 19.82 -25.75
N ARG A 49 -9.12 20.83 -25.77
CA ARG A 49 -9.09 21.84 -26.83
C ARG A 49 -7.77 21.78 -27.59
N ASN A 50 -7.84 22.08 -28.87
CA ASN A 50 -6.66 22.18 -29.71
C ASN A 50 -6.07 23.58 -29.58
N GLU A 51 -4.83 23.67 -29.16
CA GLU A 51 -4.08 24.92 -29.12
C GLU A 51 -2.90 24.88 -30.09
N THR A 52 -2.71 25.97 -30.80
CA THR A 52 -1.56 26.13 -31.70
C THR A 52 -0.44 26.78 -30.91
N VAL A 53 0.58 25.99 -30.56
CA VAL A 53 1.74 26.49 -29.79
C VAL A 53 2.93 26.71 -30.70
N ALA A 54 3.65 27.79 -30.44
CA ALA A 54 4.92 28.07 -31.08
C ALA A 54 5.99 27.12 -30.55
N ARG A 55 6.76 26.51 -31.46
CA ARG A 55 7.91 25.66 -31.14
C ARG A 55 9.09 26.04 -32.03
N THR A 56 10.30 25.79 -31.56
CA THR A 56 11.50 25.92 -32.38
C THR A 56 11.66 24.68 -33.25
N CYS A 57 11.62 24.87 -34.57
CA CYS A 57 12.00 23.87 -35.56
C CYS A 57 13.35 24.22 -36.18
N PHE A 58 13.96 23.26 -36.86
CA PHE A 58 15.22 23.44 -37.57
C PHE A 58 15.04 23.06 -39.04
N ARG A 59 15.60 23.89 -39.92
CA ARG A 59 15.70 23.58 -41.35
C ARG A 59 17.16 23.57 -41.78
N THR A 60 17.48 22.73 -42.76
CA THR A 60 18.81 22.67 -43.36
C THR A 60 18.91 23.73 -44.45
N VAL A 61 19.82 24.68 -44.29
CA VAL A 61 20.09 25.73 -45.28
C VAL A 61 21.48 25.57 -45.86
N PHE A 62 21.61 25.82 -47.15
CA PHE A 62 22.91 25.81 -47.83
C PHE A 62 23.80 26.93 -47.27
N ASP A 63 25.04 26.58 -46.92
CA ASP A 63 25.99 27.44 -46.19
C ASP A 63 27.32 27.61 -46.93
N GLY A 64 27.28 27.45 -48.26
CA GLY A 64 28.43 27.54 -49.14
C GLY A 64 29.09 26.19 -49.41
N TYR A 65 30.33 26.24 -49.86
CA TYR A 65 31.12 25.04 -50.16
C TYR A 65 32.27 24.91 -49.17
N GLN A 66 32.64 23.66 -48.88
CA GLN A 66 33.86 23.35 -48.15
C GLN A 66 34.74 22.43 -48.99
N THR A 67 36.04 22.71 -49.01
CA THR A 67 37.02 21.83 -49.65
C THR A 67 37.28 20.65 -48.72
N VAL A 68 36.83 19.46 -49.13
CA VAL A 68 37.10 18.22 -48.42
C VAL A 68 38.18 17.46 -49.19
N CYS A 69 39.31 17.21 -48.54
CA CYS A 69 40.37 16.40 -49.10
C CYS A 69 40.30 15.00 -48.51
N ARG A 70 40.18 13.98 -49.37
CA ARG A 70 40.21 12.58 -48.97
C ARG A 70 41.46 11.92 -49.54
N GLN A 71 42.06 11.03 -48.76
CA GLN A 71 43.12 10.17 -49.27
C GLN A 71 42.49 9.03 -50.06
N GLU A 72 42.70 9.04 -51.35
CA GLU A 72 42.23 7.97 -52.24
C GLU A 72 43.42 7.12 -52.68
N PRO A 73 43.30 5.77 -52.67
CA PRO A 73 44.35 4.90 -53.17
C PRO A 73 44.41 4.99 -54.69
N GLU A 74 45.56 5.39 -55.22
CA GLU A 74 45.87 5.39 -56.64
C GLU A 74 46.90 4.31 -56.93
N THR A 75 46.64 3.47 -57.93
CA THR A 75 47.57 2.42 -58.33
C THR A 75 48.58 3.00 -59.31
N TYR A 76 49.84 3.04 -58.90
CA TYR A 76 50.95 3.44 -59.74
C TYR A 76 51.76 2.20 -60.12
N CYS A 77 51.97 1.99 -61.42
CA CYS A 77 52.82 0.92 -61.93
C CYS A 77 54.05 1.51 -62.62
N TYR A 78 55.21 0.95 -62.35
CA TYR A 78 56.45 1.25 -63.05
C TYR A 78 57.12 -0.06 -63.50
N GLU A 79 57.96 0.01 -64.52
CA GLU A 79 58.79 -1.12 -64.92
C GLU A 79 60.09 -1.10 -64.12
N ASP A 80 60.47 -2.23 -63.54
CA ASP A 80 61.78 -2.39 -62.93
C ASP A 80 62.87 -2.55 -64.01
N HIS A 81 64.13 -2.52 -63.57
CA HIS A 81 65.31 -2.71 -64.43
C HIS A 81 65.41 -4.11 -65.06
N MET A 82 64.50 -5.02 -64.73
CA MET A 82 64.34 -6.34 -65.36
C MET A 82 63.09 -6.40 -66.25
N SER A 83 62.51 -5.25 -66.62
CA SER A 83 61.31 -5.12 -67.44
C SER A 83 60.06 -5.79 -66.85
N ARG A 84 59.98 -5.92 -65.52
CA ARG A 84 58.78 -6.41 -64.83
C ARG A 84 57.92 -5.23 -64.37
N ARG A 85 56.62 -5.28 -64.67
CA ARG A 85 55.66 -4.25 -64.23
C ARG A 85 55.32 -4.45 -62.76
N ILE A 86 55.86 -3.60 -61.89
CA ILE A 86 55.56 -3.58 -60.45
C ILE A 86 54.51 -2.50 -60.21
N CYS A 87 53.37 -2.89 -59.64
CA CYS A 87 52.31 -1.98 -59.25
C CYS A 87 52.29 -1.81 -57.72
N SER A 88 52.25 -0.58 -57.25
CA SER A 88 52.11 -0.23 -55.84
C SER A 88 50.98 0.79 -55.66
N THR A 89 50.23 0.66 -54.57
CA THR A 89 49.21 1.63 -54.20
C THR A 89 49.87 2.81 -53.48
N ARG A 90 49.60 4.03 -53.93
CA ARG A 90 49.96 5.27 -53.22
C ARG A 90 48.68 6.00 -52.86
N TYR A 91 48.60 6.57 -51.67
CA TYR A 91 47.48 7.44 -51.30
C TYR A 91 47.74 8.86 -51.79
N VAL A 92 46.83 9.38 -52.60
CA VAL A 92 46.85 10.77 -53.07
C VAL A 92 45.72 11.56 -52.43
N ASN A 93 46.00 12.80 -52.02
CA ASN A 93 44.98 13.70 -51.50
C ASN A 93 44.19 14.26 -52.68
N ARG A 94 42.97 13.77 -52.88
CA ARG A 94 42.04 14.35 -53.84
C ARG A 94 41.08 15.26 -53.07
N CYS A 95 41.09 16.54 -53.43
CA CYS A 95 40.23 17.53 -52.84
C CYS A 95 39.05 17.82 -53.76
N SER A 96 37.84 17.78 -53.22
CA SER A 96 36.61 18.17 -53.90
C SER A 96 35.89 19.27 -53.13
N SER A 97 35.24 20.16 -53.87
CA SER A 97 34.34 21.16 -53.30
C SER A 97 33.00 20.48 -53.00
N GLU A 98 32.71 20.26 -51.72
CA GLU A 98 31.45 19.64 -51.27
C GLU A 98 30.52 20.72 -50.70
N ALA A 99 29.22 20.60 -51.00
CA ALA A 99 28.21 21.51 -50.46
C ALA A 99 28.15 21.39 -48.93
N ARG A 100 28.28 22.53 -48.24
CA ARG A 100 28.12 22.62 -46.79
C ARG A 100 26.71 23.09 -46.46
N TYR A 101 26.11 22.48 -45.45
CA TYR A 101 24.80 22.86 -44.94
C TYR A 101 24.88 23.17 -43.45
N ARG A 102 24.08 24.13 -42.98
CA ARG A 102 23.90 24.41 -41.55
C ARG A 102 22.44 24.30 -41.16
N GLN A 103 22.19 24.07 -39.87
CA GLN A 103 20.85 24.13 -39.31
C GLN A 103 20.51 25.56 -38.92
N GLU A 104 19.37 26.06 -39.38
CA GLU A 104 18.81 27.34 -39.01
C GLU A 104 17.53 27.12 -38.21
N ALA A 105 17.46 27.72 -37.02
CA ALA A 105 16.28 27.68 -36.17
C ALA A 105 15.20 28.64 -36.70
N TYR A 106 13.95 28.21 -36.69
CA TYR A 106 12.81 29.05 -37.01
C TYR A 106 11.59 28.67 -36.16
N THR A 107 10.66 29.61 -35.99
CA THR A 107 9.41 29.34 -35.27
C THR A 107 8.46 28.56 -36.18
N CYS A 108 8.11 27.35 -35.75
CA CYS A 108 7.04 26.56 -36.33
C CYS A 108 5.88 26.49 -35.36
N TYR A 109 4.71 26.10 -35.87
CA TYR A 109 3.53 25.91 -35.05
C TYR A 109 3.16 24.44 -35.03
N GLN A 110 2.84 23.93 -33.84
CA GLN A 110 2.33 22.58 -33.64
C GLN A 110 0.99 22.68 -32.95
N THR A 111 -0.03 21.99 -33.48
CA THR A 111 -1.28 21.80 -32.77
C THR A 111 -1.08 20.76 -31.68
N ILE A 112 -1.32 21.15 -30.43
CA ILE A 112 -1.32 20.25 -29.27
C ILE A 112 -2.74 20.15 -28.71
N SER A 113 -3.04 19.03 -28.07
CA SER A 113 -4.29 18.84 -27.35
C SER A 113 -4.06 19.15 -25.86
N VAL A 114 -4.75 20.17 -25.35
CA VAL A 114 -4.63 20.63 -23.97
C VAL A 114 -5.91 20.25 -23.20
N PRO A 115 -5.82 19.50 -22.09
CA PRO A 115 -6.98 19.16 -21.28
C PRO A 115 -7.46 20.38 -20.45
N TYR A 116 -8.77 20.51 -20.28
CA TYR A 116 -9.41 21.47 -19.36
C TYR A 116 -10.65 20.84 -18.68
N GLU A 117 -11.04 21.34 -17.50
CA GLU A 117 -12.19 20.82 -16.75
C GLU A 117 -13.48 21.58 -17.06
N VAL A 118 -14.58 20.84 -17.20
CA VAL A 118 -15.92 21.39 -17.36
C VAL A 118 -16.84 20.81 -16.29
N PRO A 119 -17.64 21.61 -15.57
CA PRO A 119 -18.67 21.11 -14.68
C PRO A 119 -19.65 20.20 -15.44
N SER A 120 -19.81 18.98 -14.98
CA SER A 120 -20.73 18.00 -15.57
C SER A 120 -22.08 18.04 -14.88
N ASN A 121 -22.09 17.91 -13.56
CA ASN A 121 -23.32 17.85 -12.76
C ASN A 121 -23.05 18.19 -11.29
N ASN A 122 -24.09 18.69 -10.62
CA ASN A 122 -24.08 18.81 -9.16
C ASN A 122 -24.32 17.43 -8.55
N VAL A 123 -23.71 17.16 -7.41
CA VAL A 123 -23.89 15.93 -6.65
C VAL A 123 -24.28 16.30 -5.23
N LYS A 124 -25.38 15.73 -4.76
CA LYS A 124 -25.87 15.90 -3.39
C LYS A 124 -25.95 14.54 -2.73
N ALA A 125 -25.18 14.32 -1.66
CA ALA A 125 -25.26 13.11 -0.85
C ALA A 125 -26.07 13.37 0.42
N ASN A 126 -27.25 12.76 0.53
CA ASN A 126 -28.02 12.71 1.78
C ASN A 126 -27.55 11.49 2.56
N VAL A 127 -26.87 11.72 3.68
CA VAL A 127 -26.25 10.65 4.47
C VAL A 127 -27.05 10.45 5.75
N LYS A 128 -27.47 9.20 5.97
CA LYS A 128 -28.16 8.74 7.17
C LYS A 128 -27.26 7.76 7.92
N VAL A 129 -26.85 8.12 9.11
CA VAL A 129 -26.03 7.27 10.00
C VAL A 129 -26.92 6.69 11.08
N LYS A 130 -26.87 5.38 11.28
CA LYS A 130 -27.58 4.69 12.36
C LYS A 130 -26.61 3.87 13.18
N VAL A 131 -26.62 4.01 14.50
CA VAL A 131 -25.81 3.16 15.38
C VAL A 131 -26.69 2.03 15.91
N THR A 132 -26.48 0.81 15.40
CA THR A 132 -27.35 -0.34 15.68
C THR A 132 -26.99 -1.07 16.98
N ASN A 133 -25.74 -0.97 17.43
CA ASN A 133 -25.27 -1.63 18.65
C ASN A 133 -24.15 -0.83 19.31
N THR A 134 -24.36 -0.43 20.57
CA THR A 134 -23.40 0.30 21.40
C THR A 134 -22.95 -0.55 22.60
N PRO A 135 -21.63 -0.78 22.78
CA PRO A 135 -21.11 -1.47 23.96
C PRO A 135 -21.27 -0.60 25.23
N GLY A 136 -22.40 -0.70 25.94
CA GLY A 136 -22.61 -0.07 27.25
C GLY A 136 -22.40 1.46 27.29
N VAL A 137 -22.31 2.02 28.51
CA VAL A 137 -22.15 3.47 28.74
C VAL A 137 -20.81 3.93 28.19
N LEU A 138 -20.84 4.69 27.09
CA LEU A 138 -19.67 5.34 26.52
C LEU A 138 -19.17 6.42 27.49
N ALA A 139 -17.88 6.40 27.81
CA ALA A 139 -17.30 7.45 28.62
C ALA A 139 -17.39 8.79 27.87
N PRO A 140 -17.67 9.94 28.53
CA PRO A 140 -18.10 11.17 27.88
C PRO A 140 -17.04 11.94 27.05
N HIS A 141 -15.96 11.31 26.57
CA HIS A 141 -14.81 12.05 26.05
C HIS A 141 -14.29 11.55 24.69
N ASN A 142 -14.76 12.21 23.63
CA ASN A 142 -14.02 12.74 22.46
C ASN A 142 -13.10 11.86 21.59
N SER A 143 -13.16 10.51 21.61
CA SER A 143 -12.20 9.73 20.81
C SER A 143 -12.72 9.12 19.51
N CYS A 144 -14.03 9.20 19.19
CA CYS A 144 -14.61 8.52 18.04
C CYS A 144 -15.35 9.49 17.09
N ASN A 145 -14.75 9.76 15.93
CA ASN A 145 -15.33 10.60 14.88
C ASN A 145 -15.48 9.82 13.58
N LEU A 146 -16.65 9.94 12.95
CA LEU A 146 -16.90 9.45 11.61
C LEU A 146 -16.71 10.60 10.62
N ASN A 147 -15.69 10.53 9.77
CA ASN A 147 -15.46 11.54 8.75
C ASN A 147 -16.00 11.03 7.42
N SER A 148 -16.97 11.75 6.89
CA SER A 148 -17.56 11.51 5.59
C SER A 148 -17.08 12.57 4.61
N THR A 149 -16.80 12.18 3.38
CA THR A 149 -16.30 13.07 2.33
C THR A 149 -16.96 12.75 1.02
N LEU A 150 -17.38 13.78 0.30
CA LEU A 150 -17.91 13.69 -1.07
C LEU A 150 -16.97 14.47 -1.99
N GLU A 151 -16.33 13.78 -2.92
CA GLU A 151 -15.45 14.35 -3.95
C GLU A 151 -16.05 14.04 -5.33
N GLY A 152 -16.62 15.06 -5.98
CA GLY A 152 -17.44 14.84 -7.17
C GLY A 152 -18.59 13.87 -6.89
N SER A 153 -18.57 12.67 -7.49
CA SER A 153 -19.55 11.60 -7.23
C SER A 153 -19.07 10.51 -6.25
N SER A 154 -17.82 10.61 -5.78
CA SER A 154 -17.19 9.62 -4.89
C SER A 154 -17.47 9.96 -3.43
N PHE A 155 -18.32 9.16 -2.79
CA PHE A 155 -18.54 9.20 -1.35
C PHE A 155 -17.57 8.27 -0.62
N ARG A 156 -16.89 8.77 0.42
CA ARG A 156 -16.00 8.00 1.29
C ARG A 156 -16.35 8.27 2.74
N VAL A 157 -16.16 7.26 3.57
CA VAL A 157 -16.33 7.38 5.02
C VAL A 157 -15.21 6.63 5.73
N ASN A 158 -14.66 7.24 6.78
CA ASN A 158 -13.70 6.62 7.67
C ASN A 158 -14.05 6.94 9.13
N ALA A 159 -13.53 6.12 10.03
CA ALA A 159 -13.69 6.30 11.47
C ALA A 159 -12.32 6.52 12.11
N SER A 160 -12.22 7.57 12.92
CA SER A 160 -11.11 7.83 13.80
C SER A 160 -11.56 7.50 15.21
N CYS A 161 -11.40 6.24 15.61
CA CYS A 161 -11.85 5.71 16.91
C CYS A 161 -10.77 4.81 17.51
N SER A 162 -10.32 5.11 18.73
CA SER A 162 -9.32 4.29 19.44
C SER A 162 -9.96 3.22 20.34
N GLU A 163 -11.17 3.48 20.83
CA GLU A 163 -11.88 2.60 21.77
C GLU A 163 -12.74 1.55 21.06
N PHE A 164 -13.18 1.86 19.83
CA PHE A 164 -14.09 1.02 19.07
C PHE A 164 -13.54 0.69 17.69
N ILE A 165 -13.78 -0.53 17.26
CA ILE A 165 -13.81 -0.87 15.84
C ILE A 165 -15.22 -0.60 15.33
N VAL A 166 -15.33 0.24 14.32
CA VAL A 166 -16.58 0.68 13.71
C VAL A 166 -16.78 -0.12 12.43
N LEU A 167 -17.70 -1.08 12.47
CA LEU A 167 -18.15 -1.79 11.27
C LEU A 167 -19.33 -1.05 10.66
N ALA A 168 -19.35 -0.90 9.34
CA ALA A 168 -20.46 -0.25 8.65
C ALA A 168 -21.02 -1.14 7.54
N LYS A 169 -22.32 -1.39 7.61
CA LYS A 169 -23.09 -1.88 6.46
C LYS A 169 -23.60 -0.66 5.70
N GLN A 170 -23.19 -0.54 4.44
CA GLN A 170 -23.54 0.60 3.60
C GLN A 170 -24.60 0.18 2.59
N SER A 171 -25.64 1.00 2.45
CA SER A 171 -26.55 0.93 1.30
C SER A 171 -26.64 2.28 0.62
N ALA A 172 -26.92 2.26 -0.67
CA ALA A 172 -26.96 3.45 -1.46
C ALA A 172 -27.98 3.35 -2.58
N ASP A 173 -28.76 4.41 -2.73
CA ASP A 173 -29.65 4.61 -3.85
C ASP A 173 -29.27 5.92 -4.53
N GLU A 174 -29.29 5.93 -5.86
CA GLU A 174 -28.99 7.12 -6.65
C GLU A 174 -30.20 7.48 -7.51
N SER A 175 -30.48 8.77 -7.59
CA SER A 175 -31.48 9.32 -8.50
C SER A 175 -30.96 10.60 -9.14
N ARG A 176 -31.57 11.01 -10.25
CA ARG A 176 -31.23 12.24 -10.95
C ARG A 176 -32.45 13.16 -11.03
N VAL A 177 -32.26 14.41 -10.64
CA VAL A 177 -33.27 15.47 -10.71
C VAL A 177 -32.66 16.67 -11.41
N GLY A 178 -33.00 16.87 -12.68
CA GLY A 178 -32.32 17.84 -13.55
C GLY A 178 -30.82 17.54 -13.65
N ASP A 179 -29.99 18.57 -13.43
CA ASP A 179 -28.51 18.46 -13.44
C ASP A 179 -27.91 18.03 -12.10
N THR A 180 -28.75 17.64 -11.13
CA THR A 180 -28.31 17.18 -9.81
C THR A 180 -28.45 15.66 -9.71
N VAL A 181 -27.35 15.00 -9.36
CA VAL A 181 -27.34 13.60 -8.93
C VAL A 181 -27.53 13.57 -7.42
N ILE A 182 -28.57 12.88 -6.96
CA ILE A 182 -28.89 12.72 -5.54
C ILE A 182 -28.50 11.31 -5.12
N GLN A 183 -27.59 11.21 -4.16
CA GLN A 183 -27.16 9.96 -3.56
C GLN A 183 -27.75 9.85 -2.15
N ASN A 184 -28.65 8.91 -1.92
CA ASN A 184 -29.16 8.59 -0.59
C ASN A 184 -28.28 7.46 -0.02
N ARG A 185 -27.48 7.77 0.99
CA ARG A 185 -26.55 6.83 1.64
C ARG A 185 -27.06 6.49 3.03
N VAL A 186 -27.09 5.21 3.36
CA VAL A 186 -27.39 4.73 4.72
C VAL A 186 -26.18 3.98 5.24
N LEU A 187 -25.73 4.36 6.44
CA LEU A 187 -24.61 3.76 7.16
C LEU A 187 -25.15 3.14 8.46
N ASP A 188 -25.32 1.82 8.48
CA ASP A 188 -25.66 1.08 9.69
C ASP A 188 -24.37 0.66 10.41
N LEU A 189 -24.09 1.30 11.55
CA LEU A 189 -22.86 1.17 12.32
C LEU A 189 -23.00 0.19 13.47
N THR A 190 -22.08 -0.76 13.55
CA THR A 190 -21.87 -1.63 14.71
C THR A 190 -20.54 -1.28 15.37
N LEU A 191 -20.57 -0.97 16.67
CA LEU A 191 -19.38 -0.65 17.45
C LEU A 191 -18.92 -1.88 18.23
N ILE A 192 -17.66 -2.26 18.06
CA ILE A 192 -17.01 -3.36 18.80
C ILE A 192 -15.98 -2.76 19.73
N ASP A 193 -16.04 -3.10 21.03
CA ASP A 193 -15.04 -2.69 22.03
C ASP A 193 -13.66 -3.25 21.64
N ALA A 194 -12.76 -2.37 21.19
CA ALA A 194 -11.45 -2.74 20.70
C ALA A 194 -10.60 -3.34 21.82
N LYS A 195 -10.71 -2.81 23.05
CA LYS A 195 -9.94 -3.29 24.21
C LYS A 195 -10.33 -4.72 24.57
N LYS A 196 -11.63 -5.03 24.59
CA LYS A 196 -12.13 -6.40 24.82
C LYS A 196 -11.72 -7.33 23.69
N LEU A 197 -11.87 -6.90 22.43
CA LEU A 197 -11.53 -7.72 21.28
C LEU A 197 -10.05 -8.13 21.32
N THR A 198 -9.14 -7.17 21.53
CA THR A 198 -7.70 -7.40 21.50
C THR A 198 -7.13 -7.92 22.81
N ALA A 199 -7.95 -8.06 23.85
CA ALA A 199 -7.48 -8.42 25.19
C ALA A 199 -6.57 -9.67 25.21
N PRO A 200 -6.86 -10.77 24.48
CA PRO A 200 -6.00 -11.95 24.47
C PRO A 200 -4.58 -11.70 23.97
N VAL A 201 -4.43 -10.84 22.96
CA VAL A 201 -3.16 -10.55 22.28
C VAL A 201 -2.50 -9.26 22.78
N LYS A 202 -3.06 -8.65 23.83
CA LYS A 202 -2.54 -7.40 24.41
C LYS A 202 -1.09 -7.60 24.87
N GLY A 203 -0.20 -6.77 24.33
CA GLY A 203 1.23 -6.82 24.65
C GLY A 203 1.98 -8.02 24.06
N GLY A 204 1.37 -8.74 23.11
CA GLY A 204 1.96 -9.91 22.45
C GLY A 204 2.04 -11.16 23.35
N ILE A 205 2.80 -12.15 22.88
CA ILE A 205 3.24 -13.28 23.69
C ILE A 205 4.62 -12.93 24.24
N GLY A 206 4.83 -13.08 25.55
CA GLY A 206 6.10 -12.76 26.19
C GLY A 206 6.50 -13.80 27.22
N GLU A 207 7.72 -13.68 27.75
CA GLU A 207 8.24 -14.53 28.85
C GLU A 207 8.10 -16.03 28.57
N MET A 208 8.12 -16.44 27.30
CA MET A 208 7.96 -17.83 26.93
C MET A 208 9.17 -18.63 27.39
N ARG A 209 8.94 -19.66 28.19
CA ARG A 209 9.99 -20.51 28.78
C ARG A 209 9.48 -21.90 29.11
N LEU A 210 10.39 -22.86 29.16
CA LEU A 210 10.09 -24.23 29.55
C LEU A 210 10.43 -24.44 31.03
N GLU A 211 9.42 -24.74 31.85
CA GLU A 211 9.57 -25.16 33.24
C GLU A 211 9.40 -26.68 33.33
N GLY A 212 10.51 -27.41 33.28
CA GLY A 212 10.50 -28.87 33.20
C GLY A 212 9.87 -29.35 31.89
N GLN A 213 8.60 -29.75 31.94
CA GLN A 213 7.82 -30.21 30.77
C GLN A 213 6.63 -29.29 30.47
N THR A 214 6.51 -28.16 31.18
CA THR A 214 5.43 -27.19 31.02
C THR A 214 5.96 -25.96 30.31
N LEU A 215 5.38 -25.65 29.16
CA LEU A 215 5.61 -24.37 28.49
C LEU A 215 4.78 -23.30 29.22
N VAL A 216 5.45 -22.28 29.71
CA VAL A 216 4.84 -21.13 30.36
C VAL A 216 5.09 -19.90 29.50
N LEU A 217 4.05 -19.14 29.22
CA LEU A 217 4.14 -17.87 28.50
C LEU A 217 3.16 -16.85 29.10
N ARG A 218 3.51 -15.58 29.02
CA ARG A 218 2.62 -14.47 29.34
C ARG A 218 1.84 -14.06 28.10
N THR A 219 0.53 -13.92 28.25
CA THR A 219 -0.37 -13.34 27.23
C THR A 219 -1.17 -12.20 27.84
N GLY A 220 -1.98 -11.54 27.02
CA GLY A 220 -3.06 -10.72 27.53
C GLY A 220 -4.16 -11.55 28.20
N ASP A 221 -5.21 -10.88 28.68
CA ASP A 221 -6.30 -11.52 29.42
C ASP A 221 -7.24 -12.34 28.51
N LEU A 222 -7.05 -13.67 28.52
CA LEU A 222 -7.87 -14.62 27.76
C LEU A 222 -9.31 -14.72 28.27
N THR A 223 -9.63 -14.19 29.45
CA THR A 223 -11.00 -14.24 30.00
C THR A 223 -11.90 -13.14 29.46
N LYS A 224 -11.32 -12.06 28.90
CA LYS A 224 -12.07 -10.92 28.35
C LYS A 224 -12.67 -11.21 26.96
N ASN A 225 -12.16 -12.21 26.25
CA ASN A 225 -12.66 -12.63 24.94
C ASN A 225 -12.39 -14.13 24.77
N SER A 226 -13.44 -14.92 24.53
CA SER A 226 -13.35 -16.37 24.32
C SER A 226 -13.16 -16.76 22.84
N ASN A 227 -13.31 -15.82 21.92
CA ASN A 227 -13.21 -16.09 20.48
C ASN A 227 -11.76 -15.98 19.99
N PHE A 228 -10.91 -16.88 20.47
CA PHE A 228 -9.52 -16.97 20.04
C PHE A 228 -9.10 -18.42 19.79
N SER A 229 -8.02 -18.60 19.04
CA SER A 229 -7.34 -19.87 18.83
C SER A 229 -5.91 -19.78 19.30
N LEU A 230 -5.49 -20.74 20.14
CA LEU A 230 -4.11 -20.91 20.57
C LEU A 230 -3.50 -22.09 19.81
N LYS A 231 -2.56 -21.82 18.90
CA LYS A 231 -1.86 -22.81 18.09
C LYS A 231 -0.49 -23.11 18.67
N LEU A 232 -0.18 -24.39 18.82
CA LEU A 232 1.14 -24.86 19.23
C LEU A 232 1.83 -25.57 18.08
N PHE A 233 3.09 -25.19 17.85
CA PHE A 233 4.00 -25.87 16.96
C PHE A 233 5.24 -26.30 17.74
N VAL A 234 5.58 -27.59 17.68
CA VAL A 234 6.83 -28.11 18.24
C VAL A 234 7.53 -28.92 17.18
N GLU A 235 8.78 -28.56 16.92
CA GLU A 235 9.67 -29.24 16.00
C GLU A 235 10.92 -29.70 16.73
N ARG A 236 11.36 -30.91 16.44
CA ARG A 236 12.63 -31.46 16.90
C ARG A 236 13.62 -31.41 15.75
N ARG A 237 14.68 -30.64 15.94
CA ARG A 237 15.74 -30.52 14.92
C ARG A 237 16.67 -31.72 14.95
N LYS A 238 17.04 -32.21 13.77
CA LYS A 238 18.03 -33.28 13.62
C LYS A 238 19.35 -32.72 13.09
N LEU A 239 20.45 -33.36 13.46
CA LEU A 239 21.77 -33.04 12.91
C LEU A 239 21.88 -33.50 11.44
N LEU A 240 21.19 -34.59 11.09
CA LEU A 240 21.16 -35.18 9.75
C LEU A 240 19.71 -35.61 9.44
N GLY A 241 19.29 -35.40 8.19
CA GLY A 241 17.93 -35.69 7.73
C GLY A 241 16.94 -34.55 7.97
N SER A 242 15.64 -34.82 7.74
CA SER A 242 14.57 -33.85 7.93
C SER A 242 14.15 -33.75 9.39
N ASP A 243 13.82 -32.54 9.83
CA ASP A 243 13.29 -32.25 11.15
C ASP A 243 11.96 -32.98 11.39
N ASP A 244 11.68 -33.31 12.66
CA ASP A 244 10.43 -33.97 13.05
C ASP A 244 9.46 -32.95 13.63
N THR A 245 8.33 -32.72 12.97
CA THR A 245 7.20 -32.00 13.58
C THR A 245 6.50 -32.92 14.58
N LEU A 246 6.53 -32.56 15.87
CA LEU A 246 5.89 -33.32 16.93
C LEU A 246 4.42 -32.92 17.11
N ILE A 247 4.10 -31.63 16.92
CA ILE A 247 2.74 -31.09 16.94
C ILE A 247 2.67 -29.82 16.09
N ASN A 248 1.53 -29.62 15.41
CA ASN A 248 1.23 -28.41 14.65
C ASN A 248 -0.30 -28.25 14.55
N ARG A 249 -0.95 -27.79 15.62
CA ARG A 249 -2.41 -27.65 15.64
C ARG A 249 -2.89 -26.64 16.68
N ASN A 250 -4.16 -26.27 16.57
CA ASN A 250 -4.86 -25.54 17.61
C ASN A 250 -5.06 -26.44 18.84
N LEU A 251 -4.83 -25.87 20.01
CA LEU A 251 -5.06 -26.51 21.30
C LEU A 251 -6.54 -26.36 21.69
N ALA A 252 -7.11 -27.42 22.25
CA ALA A 252 -8.41 -27.35 22.89
C ALA A 252 -8.30 -26.60 24.25
N PRO A 253 -9.38 -25.97 24.74
CA PRO A 253 -9.37 -25.29 26.04
C PRO A 253 -8.93 -26.15 27.23
N SER A 254 -9.07 -27.48 27.15
CA SER A 254 -8.61 -28.42 28.17
C SER A 254 -7.11 -28.73 28.13
N GLU A 255 -6.40 -28.32 27.09
CA GLU A 255 -4.99 -28.64 26.86
C GLU A 255 -4.03 -27.54 27.36
N TYR A 256 -4.58 -26.45 27.89
CA TYR A 256 -3.85 -25.38 28.54
C TYR A 256 -4.63 -24.88 29.76
N SER A 257 -3.93 -24.25 30.69
CA SER A 257 -4.55 -23.50 31.79
C SER A 257 -4.15 -22.04 31.71
N PHE A 258 -5.07 -21.14 32.07
CA PHE A 258 -4.82 -19.71 32.17
C PHE A 258 -4.93 -19.26 33.62
N GLU A 259 -3.92 -18.54 34.10
CA GLU A 259 -3.89 -17.95 35.44
C GLU A 259 -3.70 -16.44 35.31
N LYS A 260 -4.67 -15.67 35.78
CA LYS A 260 -4.62 -14.21 35.72
C LYS A 260 -3.59 -13.67 36.70
N THR A 261 -2.67 -12.82 36.23
CA THR A 261 -1.57 -12.26 37.05
C THR A 261 -1.66 -10.74 37.22
N GLY A 262 -2.62 -10.09 36.56
CA GLY A 262 -2.90 -8.66 36.70
C GLY A 262 -4.24 -8.30 36.05
N GLU A 263 -4.55 -7.03 35.88
CA GLU A 263 -5.83 -6.60 35.28
C GLU A 263 -5.98 -7.05 33.81
N ASP A 264 -4.86 -7.06 33.09
CA ASP A 264 -4.80 -7.17 31.62
C ASP A 264 -3.95 -8.33 31.10
N PHE A 265 -3.31 -9.10 32.00
CA PHE A 265 -2.37 -10.15 31.64
C PHE A 265 -2.60 -11.42 32.46
N GLY A 266 -2.14 -12.53 31.91
CA GLY A 266 -2.05 -13.79 32.63
C GLY A 266 -1.02 -14.72 32.04
N LEU A 267 -0.83 -15.85 32.71
CA LEU A 267 0.08 -16.91 32.33
C LEU A 267 -0.70 -18.06 31.71
N VAL A 268 -0.30 -18.44 30.51
CA VAL A 268 -0.75 -19.68 29.87
C VAL A 268 0.28 -20.76 30.17
N LYS A 269 -0.20 -21.90 30.68
CA LYS A 269 0.62 -23.07 30.98
C LYS A 269 0.15 -24.23 30.10
N ILE A 270 1.07 -24.81 29.34
CA ILE A 270 0.81 -25.93 28.42
C ILE A 270 1.72 -27.10 28.81
N ASN A 271 1.13 -28.24 29.16
CA ASN A 271 1.89 -29.43 29.51
C ASN A 271 2.31 -30.20 28.24
N LEU A 272 3.59 -30.18 27.91
CA LEU A 272 4.11 -30.84 26.70
C LEU A 272 4.26 -32.35 26.89
N SER A 273 4.34 -32.85 28.12
CA SER A 273 4.37 -34.29 28.38
C SER A 273 3.08 -34.98 27.94
N SER A 274 1.92 -34.35 28.18
CA SER A 274 0.63 -34.87 27.78
C SER A 274 0.33 -34.72 26.28
N LEU A 275 0.96 -33.75 25.61
CA LEU A 275 0.68 -33.44 24.20
C LEU A 275 1.62 -34.15 23.21
N VAL A 276 2.91 -34.23 23.54
CA VAL A 276 3.94 -34.75 22.61
C VAL A 276 4.85 -35.81 23.25
N GLY A 277 4.49 -36.33 24.43
CA GLY A 277 5.33 -37.27 25.18
C GLY A 277 6.54 -36.63 25.86
N GLY A 278 6.59 -35.29 25.90
CA GLY A 278 7.63 -34.50 26.55
C GLY A 278 8.75 -34.04 25.60
N ILE A 279 9.51 -33.05 26.07
CA ILE A 279 10.65 -32.47 25.37
C ILE A 279 11.93 -33.11 25.91
N ASN A 280 12.72 -33.68 25.01
CA ASN A 280 14.04 -34.19 25.32
C ASN A 280 15.05 -33.03 25.24
N THR A 281 15.41 -32.46 26.39
CA THR A 281 16.32 -31.32 26.48
C THR A 281 17.75 -31.61 26.01
N LYS A 282 18.12 -32.87 25.69
CA LYS A 282 19.39 -33.19 25.03
C LYS A 282 19.36 -32.96 23.52
N LYS A 283 18.17 -32.74 22.94
CA LYS A 283 17.98 -32.46 21.51
C LYS A 283 17.49 -31.03 21.34
N LYS A 284 17.88 -30.42 20.21
CA LYS A 284 17.44 -29.07 19.86
C LYS A 284 15.97 -29.09 19.46
N HIS A 285 15.16 -28.26 20.11
CA HIS A 285 13.73 -28.14 19.85
C HIS A 285 13.36 -26.69 19.56
N VAL A 286 12.48 -26.47 18.59
CA VAL A 286 11.87 -25.17 18.31
C VAL A 286 10.40 -25.26 18.72
N ILE A 287 10.00 -24.39 19.62
CA ILE A 287 8.63 -24.29 20.11
C ILE A 287 8.09 -22.94 19.67
N ARG A 288 6.98 -22.92 18.93
CA ARG A 288 6.28 -21.70 18.52
C ARG A 288 4.86 -21.73 19.02
N VAL A 289 4.41 -20.59 19.52
CA VAL A 289 3.02 -20.39 19.94
C VAL A 289 2.46 -19.23 19.14
N ASN A 290 1.29 -19.44 18.57
CA ASN A 290 0.57 -18.42 17.83
C ASN A 290 -0.83 -18.28 18.41
N LEU A 291 -1.21 -17.06 18.75
CA LEU A 291 -2.50 -16.70 19.35
C LEU A 291 -3.23 -15.77 18.40
N ASN A 292 -4.40 -16.19 17.91
CA ASN A 292 -5.24 -15.38 17.02
C ASN A 292 -6.60 -15.15 17.65
N VAL A 293 -7.08 -13.92 17.63
CA VAL A 293 -8.47 -13.56 17.94
C VAL A 293 -9.28 -13.63 16.66
N ALA A 294 -10.36 -14.39 16.66
CA ALA A 294 -11.27 -14.46 15.52
C ALA A 294 -12.23 -13.26 15.57
N ALA A 295 -12.24 -12.47 14.51
CA ALA A 295 -13.16 -11.36 14.32
C ALA A 295 -13.45 -11.18 12.83
N ASP A 296 -14.72 -11.07 12.46
CA ASP A 296 -15.08 -10.58 11.13
C ASP A 296 -15.06 -9.06 11.16
N LEU A 297 -14.01 -8.48 10.56
CA LEU A 297 -13.85 -7.03 10.44
C LEU A 297 -14.21 -6.53 9.04
N THR A 298 -14.97 -7.31 8.26
CA THR A 298 -15.47 -6.88 6.96
C THR A 298 -16.31 -5.63 7.11
N GLY A 299 -15.98 -4.58 6.35
CA GLY A 299 -16.65 -3.29 6.45
C GLY A 299 -16.19 -2.41 7.61
N ALA A 300 -15.05 -2.70 8.25
CA ALA A 300 -14.45 -1.80 9.22
C ALA A 300 -14.07 -0.45 8.58
N LEU A 301 -14.44 0.65 9.25
CA LEU A 301 -14.18 2.02 8.80
C LEU A 301 -12.92 2.62 9.43
N ASN A 302 -12.34 1.99 10.45
CA ASN A 302 -11.16 2.50 11.13
C ASN A 302 -9.97 2.62 10.16
N THR A 303 -9.24 3.73 10.26
CA THR A 303 -8.02 3.96 9.45
C THR A 303 -6.88 3.01 9.80
N SER A 304 -6.86 2.51 11.04
CA SER A 304 -5.93 1.48 11.51
C SER A 304 -6.68 0.47 12.38
N LEU A 305 -6.47 -0.81 12.10
CA LEU A 305 -7.01 -1.90 12.92
C LEU A 305 -5.93 -2.40 13.89
N PRO A 306 -6.31 -2.77 15.13
CA PRO A 306 -5.36 -3.37 16.05
C PRO A 306 -4.93 -4.76 15.56
N SER A 307 -3.74 -5.20 15.96
CA SER A 307 -3.33 -6.58 15.70
C SER A 307 -4.24 -7.55 16.45
N LEU A 308 -4.72 -8.56 15.73
CA LEU A 308 -5.51 -9.67 16.29
C LEU A 308 -4.69 -10.95 16.42
N SER A 309 -3.39 -10.90 16.13
CA SER A 309 -2.48 -12.04 16.20
C SER A 309 -1.23 -11.71 17.00
N ALA A 310 -0.73 -12.68 17.75
CA ALA A 310 0.58 -12.64 18.39
C ALA A 310 1.28 -13.99 18.17
N GLU A 311 2.58 -13.94 17.92
CA GLU A 311 3.41 -15.13 17.75
C GLU A 311 4.72 -14.94 18.50
N GLU A 312 5.21 -16.02 19.12
CA GLU A 312 6.53 -16.05 19.75
C GLU A 312 7.16 -17.43 19.58
N SER A 313 8.49 -17.48 19.63
CA SER A 313 9.24 -18.73 19.51
C SER A 313 10.39 -18.82 20.50
N ILE A 314 10.63 -20.02 21.03
CA ILE A 314 11.84 -20.33 21.78
C ILE A 314 12.55 -21.54 21.18
N THR A 315 13.85 -21.55 21.37
CA THR A 315 14.69 -22.71 21.08
C THR A 315 15.19 -23.29 22.40
N VAL A 316 14.93 -24.57 22.61
CA VAL A 316 15.38 -25.30 23.81
C VAL A 316 16.61 -26.12 23.42
N ASN A 317 17.63 -26.08 24.30
CA ASN A 317 18.96 -26.66 24.08
C ASN A 317 19.75 -25.96 22.98
N ASP A 318 19.97 -24.66 23.18
CA ASP A 318 20.94 -23.86 22.42
C ASP A 318 22.39 -24.17 22.83
#